data_AF-A0A4P7FD65-F1
#
_entry.id   AF-A0A4P7FD65-F1
#
_cell.length_a   1.000
_cell.length_b   1.000
_cell.length_c   1.000
_cell.angle_alpha   90.00
_cell.angle_beta   90.00
_cell.angle_gamma   90.00
#
_symmetry.space_group_name_H-M   'P 1'
#
loop_
_entity.id
_entity.type
_entity.pdbx_description
1 polymer ?
#
loop_
_entity_poly.entity_id
_entity_poly.type
_entity_poly.pdbx_seq_one_letter_code
_entity_poly.pdbx_strand_id
1 'polypeptide(L)'
;MLAAQANAEGGNAGAGRRLAQEWCGKCHAIGPFDASPLAIAPPFRELHKRYNVEDLQESLAEGILVGHPTMPVFRFDPDQVNNLIAYLKTLEKPRHKAAE
;
A
#
# COMPACT_ATOMS: atom_id res chain seq x y z
N MET A 1 8.92 20.21 -25.57
CA MET A 1 9.37 20.13 -24.17
C MET A 1 8.68 18.95 -23.51
N LEU A 2 9.50 18.09 -22.89
CA LEU A 2 9.21 16.95 -22.02
C LEU A 2 8.37 15.79 -22.59
N ALA A 3 9.09 14.81 -23.15
CA ALA A 3 8.71 13.42 -23.06
C ALA A 3 8.87 12.95 -21.60
N ALA A 4 7.79 12.54 -20.96
CA ALA A 4 7.83 11.73 -19.75
C ALA A 4 7.53 10.27 -20.15
N GLN A 5 8.56 9.56 -20.57
CA GLN A 5 8.60 8.09 -20.52
C GLN A 5 8.86 7.73 -19.04
N ALA A 6 8.32 6.69 -18.40
CA ALA A 6 7.68 5.48 -18.90
C ALA A 6 6.58 5.04 -17.92
N ASN A 7 5.36 4.84 -18.40
CA ASN A 7 4.41 3.91 -17.78
C ASN A 7 4.87 2.50 -18.17
N ALA A 8 5.95 2.03 -17.52
CA ALA A 8 6.29 0.62 -17.54
C ALA A 8 5.33 -0.10 -16.60
N GLU A 9 4.81 -1.23 -17.04
CA GLU A 9 3.90 -2.13 -16.32
C GLU A 9 4.29 -2.23 -14.83
N GLY A 10 3.51 -1.62 -13.93
CA GLY A 10 3.78 -1.70 -12.48
C GLY A 10 3.57 -0.46 -11.60
N GLY A 11 3.10 0.68 -12.11
CA GLY A 11 2.72 1.86 -11.29
C GLY A 11 3.89 2.70 -10.75
N ASN A 12 3.60 3.93 -10.30
CA ASN A 12 4.56 4.90 -9.76
C ASN A 12 4.57 4.88 -8.22
N ALA A 13 5.59 4.24 -7.62
CA ALA A 13 5.72 4.12 -6.17
C ALA A 13 5.82 5.48 -5.44
N GLY A 14 6.38 6.52 -6.07
CA GLY A 14 6.43 7.86 -5.49
C GLY A 14 5.05 8.52 -5.39
N ALA A 15 4.20 8.32 -6.40
CA ALA A 15 2.80 8.72 -6.36
C ALA A 15 2.01 7.88 -5.34
N GLY A 16 2.27 6.57 -5.29
CA GLY A 16 1.68 5.66 -4.31
C GLY A 16 1.97 6.05 -2.87
N ARG A 17 3.22 6.44 -2.58
CA ARG A 17 3.60 6.95 -1.26
C ARG A 17 2.79 8.19 -0.85
N ARG A 18 2.56 9.12 -1.77
CA ARG A 18 1.77 10.33 -1.50
C ARG A 18 0.31 9.98 -1.23
N LEU A 19 -0.27 9.07 -2.01
CA LEU A 19 -1.62 8.54 -1.76
C LEU A 19 -1.70 7.87 -0.38
N ALA A 20 -0.74 7.01 -0.04
CA ALA A 20 -0.68 6.35 1.26
C ALA A 20 -0.56 7.37 2.42
N GLN A 21 0.22 8.44 2.24
CA GLN A 21 0.32 9.53 3.22
C GLN A 21 -1.03 10.21 3.48
N GLU A 22 -1.71 10.58 2.42
CA GLU A 22 -2.95 11.34 2.47
C GLU A 22 -4.13 10.53 3.01
N TRP A 23 -4.26 9.29 2.54
CA TRP A 23 -5.45 8.46 2.78
C TRP A 23 -5.27 7.43 3.89
N CYS A 24 -4.04 6.92 4.08
CA CYS A 24 -3.78 5.80 4.99
C CYS A 24 -2.96 6.21 6.23
N GLY A 25 -2.15 7.26 6.11
CA GLY A 25 -1.15 7.68 7.10
C GLY A 25 -1.73 8.18 8.43
N LYS A 26 -3.03 8.50 8.47
CA LYS A 26 -3.73 8.86 9.72
C LYS A 26 -3.85 7.69 10.69
N CYS A 27 -3.84 6.46 10.17
CA CYS A 27 -4.00 5.25 10.97
C CYS A 27 -2.76 4.35 10.90
N HIS A 28 -2.18 4.19 9.70
CA HIS A 28 -1.08 3.26 9.46
C HIS A 28 0.27 3.96 9.42
N ALA A 29 1.29 3.31 10.00
CA ALA A 29 2.66 3.67 9.69
C ALA A 29 2.99 3.23 8.26
N ILE A 30 3.20 4.22 7.41
CA ILE A 30 3.55 4.03 5.99
C ILE A 30 5.05 4.05 5.75
N GLY A 31 5.85 4.51 6.73
CA GLY A 31 7.29 4.65 6.64
C GLY A 31 8.05 3.37 7.04
N PRO A 32 9.37 3.35 6.81
CA PRO A 32 10.20 2.19 7.06
C PRO A 32 10.40 1.85 8.55
N PHE A 33 10.24 2.83 9.45
CA PHE A 33 10.61 2.67 10.86
C PHE A 33 9.53 3.11 11.87
N ASP A 34 8.56 3.91 11.44
CA ASP A 34 7.61 4.52 12.37
C ASP A 34 6.60 3.52 12.94
N ALA A 35 6.07 3.81 14.13
CA ALA A 35 4.91 3.13 14.67
C ALA A 35 3.62 3.68 14.05
N SER A 36 2.60 2.84 13.92
CA SER A 36 1.29 3.30 13.44
C SER A 36 0.68 4.29 14.42
N PRO A 37 0.11 5.42 13.95
CA PRO A 37 -0.62 6.34 14.81
C PRO A 37 -1.78 5.68 15.57
N LEU A 38 -2.45 4.71 14.93
CA LEU A 38 -3.45 3.88 15.56
C LEU A 38 -2.85 2.50 15.91
N ALA A 39 -2.82 2.14 17.19
CA ALA A 39 -2.13 0.94 17.67
C ALA A 39 -2.64 -0.37 17.05
N ILE A 40 -3.94 -0.45 16.72
CA ILE A 40 -4.54 -1.64 16.07
C ILE A 40 -4.22 -1.73 14.57
N ALA A 41 -3.79 -0.63 13.94
CA ALA A 41 -3.50 -0.58 12.52
C ALA A 41 -2.06 -1.08 12.28
N PRO A 42 -1.84 -2.17 11.54
CA PRO A 42 -0.50 -2.66 11.27
C PRO A 42 0.28 -1.67 10.39
N PRO A 43 1.60 -1.50 10.61
CA PRO A 43 2.43 -0.73 9.70
C PRO A 43 2.51 -1.42 8.32
N PHE A 44 2.51 -0.65 7.25
CA PHE A 44 2.42 -1.17 5.87
C PHE A 44 3.59 -2.09 5.50
N ARG A 45 4.78 -1.85 6.08
CA ARG A 45 5.95 -2.72 5.92
C ARG A 45 5.74 -4.15 6.43
N GLU A 46 4.66 -4.43 7.16
CA GLU A 46 4.35 -5.76 7.68
C GLU A 46 3.21 -6.44 6.90
N LEU A 47 2.56 -5.75 5.94
CA LEU A 47 1.42 -6.29 5.18
C LEU A 47 1.80 -7.56 4.43
N HIS A 48 2.97 -7.58 3.79
CA HIS A 48 3.48 -8.72 3.01
C HIS A 48 3.72 -10.00 3.82
N LYS A 49 3.72 -9.89 5.17
CA LYS A 49 3.80 -11.06 6.06
C LYS A 49 2.47 -11.78 6.19
N ARG A 50 1.37 -11.11 5.86
CA ARG A 50 -0.01 -11.59 6.02
C ARG A 50 -0.73 -11.78 4.69
N TYR A 51 -0.40 -10.95 3.70
CA TYR A 51 -1.04 -10.93 2.39
C TYR A 51 0.00 -10.90 1.29
N ASN A 52 -0.34 -11.45 0.12
CA ASN A 52 0.33 -11.07 -1.10
C ASN A 52 -0.11 -9.63 -1.44
N VAL A 53 0.83 -8.72 -1.67
CA VAL A 53 0.49 -7.29 -1.79
C VAL A 53 -0.35 -7.04 -3.04
N GLU A 54 -0.09 -7.75 -4.13
CA GLU A 54 -0.84 -7.68 -5.39
C GLU A 54 -2.32 -8.02 -5.22
N ASP A 55 -2.65 -8.98 -4.33
CA ASP A 55 -4.04 -9.39 -4.09
C ASP A 55 -4.88 -8.27 -3.46
N LEU A 56 -4.24 -7.21 -2.95
CA LEU A 56 -4.93 -6.02 -2.43
C LEU A 56 -5.51 -5.14 -3.55
N GLN A 57 -5.14 -5.34 -4.82
CA GLN A 57 -5.60 -4.54 -5.96
C GLN A 57 -7.12 -4.47 -6.06
N GLU A 58 -7.79 -5.62 -5.99
CA GLU A 58 -9.25 -5.68 -6.10
C GLU A 58 -9.93 -4.97 -4.93
N SER A 59 -9.43 -5.19 -3.71
CA SER A 59 -9.92 -4.50 -2.52
C SER A 59 -9.72 -2.99 -2.60
N LEU A 60 -8.61 -2.52 -3.17
CA LEU A 60 -8.35 -1.09 -3.37
C LEU A 60 -9.25 -0.47 -4.45
N ALA A 61 -9.56 -1.24 -5.51
CA ALA A 61 -10.37 -0.81 -6.64
C ALA A 61 -11.87 -0.80 -6.34
N GLU A 62 -12.37 -1.76 -5.56
CA GLU A 62 -13.78 -1.85 -5.21
C GLU A 62 -14.14 -1.10 -3.91
N GLY A 63 -13.14 -0.88 -3.06
CA GLY A 63 -13.25 -0.16 -1.80
C GLY A 63 -12.63 -0.97 -0.67
N ILE A 64 -11.65 -0.41 0.05
CA ILE A 64 -10.93 -1.18 1.08
C ILE A 64 -11.89 -1.53 2.23
N LEU A 65 -12.42 -2.75 2.23
CA LEU A 65 -13.18 -3.34 3.33
C LEU A 65 -12.32 -4.28 4.19
N VAL A 66 -10.99 -4.16 4.07
CA VAL A 66 -10.02 -5.06 4.67
C VAL A 66 -9.76 -4.66 6.13
N GLY A 67 -10.72 -4.91 7.04
CA GLY A 67 -10.31 -5.35 8.37
C GLY A 67 -11.07 -4.88 9.60
N HIS A 68 -11.83 -3.78 9.60
CA HIS A 68 -12.72 -3.39 10.72
C HIS A 68 -13.48 -2.08 10.44
N PRO A 69 -14.60 -1.80 11.15
CA PRO A 69 -15.41 -0.58 10.96
C PRO A 69 -14.67 0.76 11.15
N THR A 70 -13.48 0.76 11.76
CA THR A 70 -12.69 1.99 11.98
C THR A 70 -11.85 2.38 10.77
N MET A 71 -11.63 1.48 9.81
CA MET A 71 -10.95 1.82 8.58
C MET A 71 -11.94 2.47 7.60
N PRO A 72 -11.70 3.71 7.15
CA PRO A 72 -12.61 4.36 6.21
C PRO A 72 -12.69 3.60 4.89
N VAL A 73 -13.87 3.58 4.28
CA VAL A 73 -14.05 3.05 2.93
C VAL A 73 -13.70 4.15 1.94
N PHE A 74 -12.74 3.88 1.07
CA PHE A 74 -12.39 4.72 -0.06
C PHE A 74 -12.16 3.82 -1.28
N ARG A 75 -12.54 4.34 -2.46
CA ARG A 75 -12.40 3.69 -3.75
C ARG A 75 -11.34 4.45 -4.55
N PHE A 76 -10.35 3.75 -5.05
CA PHE A 76 -9.30 4.34 -5.89
C PHE A 76 -9.54 3.99 -7.35
N ASP A 77 -9.17 4.91 -8.24
CA ASP A 77 -9.12 4.66 -9.68
C ASP A 77 -7.97 3.67 -10.00
N PRO A 78 -8.04 2.87 -11.09
CA PRO A 78 -7.00 1.90 -11.43
C PRO A 78 -5.57 2.43 -11.40
N ASP A 79 -5.32 3.67 -11.83
CA ASP A 79 -3.98 4.26 -11.79
C ASP A 79 -3.51 4.49 -10.35
N GLN A 80 -4.41 4.93 -9.47
CA GLN A 80 -4.12 5.12 -8.05
C GLN A 80 -3.87 3.78 -7.34
N VAL A 81 -4.64 2.75 -7.68
CA VAL A 81 -4.45 1.38 -7.18
C VAL A 81 -3.06 0.87 -7.57
N ASN A 82 -2.70 0.98 -8.85
CA ASN A 82 -1.39 0.54 -9.35
C ASN A 82 -0.25 1.29 -8.65
N ASN A 83 -0.39 2.61 -8.47
CA ASN A 83 0.60 3.42 -7.75
C ASN A 83 0.75 2.96 -6.28
N LEU A 84 -0.35 2.72 -5.57
CA LEU A 84 -0.35 2.25 -4.18
C LEU A 84 0.33 0.89 -4.06
N ILE A 85 -0.02 -0.05 -4.94
CA ILE A 85 0.57 -1.39 -4.96
C ILE A 85 2.06 -1.31 -5.24
N ALA A 86 2.47 -0.50 -6.23
CA ALA A 86 3.88 -0.25 -6.51
C ALA A 86 4.63 0.21 -5.26
N TYR A 87 4.03 1.13 -4.48
CA TYR A 87 4.62 1.60 -3.23
C TYR A 87 4.67 0.50 -2.16
N LEU A 88 3.59 -0.23 -1.94
CA LEU A 88 3.53 -1.29 -0.94
C LEU A 88 4.58 -2.38 -1.21
N LYS A 89 4.79 -2.73 -2.49
CA LYS A 89 5.84 -3.66 -2.92
C LYS A 89 7.24 -3.17 -2.57
N THR A 90 7.49 -1.85 -2.56
CA THR A 90 8.80 -1.32 -2.10
C THR A 90 9.07 -1.55 -0.61
N LEU A 91 8.03 -1.83 0.18
CA LEU A 91 8.12 -2.10 1.61
C LEU A 91 8.27 -3.60 1.92
N GLU A 92 8.16 -4.46 0.91
CA GLU A 92 8.46 -5.87 1.05
C GLU A 92 9.95 -6.04 1.36
N LYS A 93 10.25 -6.51 2.56
CA LYS A 93 11.54 -7.15 2.79
C LYS A 93 11.42 -8.57 2.25
N PRO A 94 12.47 -9.14 1.65
CA PRO A 94 12.46 -10.55 1.30
C PRO A 94 12.02 -11.35 2.53
N ARG A 95 10.98 -12.18 2.38
CA ARG A 95 10.67 -13.17 3.41
C ARG A 95 11.94 -14.01 3.56
N HIS A 96 12.65 -13.90 4.69
CA HIS A 96 13.39 -15.06 5.16
C HIS A 96 12.33 -16.15 5.29
N LYS A 97 12.42 -17.19 4.46
CA LYS A 97 11.56 -18.36 4.62
C LYS A 97 11.61 -18.73 6.09
N ALA A 98 10.46 -18.67 6.77
CA ALA A 98 10.35 -19.29 8.07
C ALA A 98 10.67 -20.77 7.84
N ALA A 99 11.73 -21.25 8.48
CA ALA A 99 12.00 -22.67 8.53
C ALA A 99 10.77 -23.37 9.12
N GLU A 100 10.43 -24.47 8.48
CA GLU A 100 9.36 -25.42 8.78
C GLU A 100 9.35 -25.88 10.24
#